data_AF-A0A7W0QK56-F1
#
_entry.id   AF-A0A7W0QK56-F1
#
_cell.length_a   1.000
_cell.length_b   1.000
_cell.length_c   1.000
_cell.angle_alpha   90.00
_cell.angle_beta   90.00
_cell.angle_gamma   90.00
#
_symmetry.space_group_name_H-M   'P 1'
#
loop_
_entity.id
_entity.type
_entity.pdbx_description
1 polymer ?
#
loop_
_entity_poly.entity_id
_entity_poly.type
_entity_poly.pdbx_seq_one_letter_code
_entity_poly.pdbx_strand_id
1 'polypeptide(L)'
;MGRLAPATGNCAPAHPLRSGAAGENTRRAARCGRPTRCRRRVLSRWHAKEQIVTRRDRTALGRAHSVRARSERSPRVIRELTADCVHCGFCLPTCPTYVLWNEEMDSPRGRIHLMDARLDGTVTLNTTVTMHFDRCLGCMACLSSCPSGVRYDRLIETTRAAVEA
;
A
#
# COMPACT_ATOMS: atom_id res chain seq x y z
N MET A 1 -20.75 -45.22 8.60
CA MET A 1 -20.90 -43.78 8.27
C MET A 1 -19.52 -43.25 7.92
N GLY A 2 -19.10 -43.43 6.67
CA GLY A 2 -17.82 -42.94 6.17
C GLY A 2 -18.07 -41.76 5.24
N ARG A 3 -17.24 -40.72 5.33
CA ARG A 3 -16.96 -39.73 4.29
C ARG A 3 -15.70 -38.97 4.67
N LEU A 4 -14.57 -39.43 4.14
CA LEU A 4 -13.37 -38.62 3.92
C LEU A 4 -13.22 -38.53 2.41
N ALA A 5 -13.35 -37.32 1.87
CA ALA A 5 -12.95 -36.99 0.52
C ALA A 5 -11.46 -36.60 0.53
N PRO A 6 -10.62 -37.15 -0.36
CA PRO A 6 -9.32 -36.58 -0.60
C PRO A 6 -9.24 -35.84 -1.94
N ALA A 7 -8.69 -34.63 -1.84
CA ALA A 7 -7.66 -34.06 -2.70
C ALA A 7 -7.73 -34.34 -4.21
N THR A 8 -8.18 -33.34 -4.98
CA THR A 8 -7.75 -33.18 -6.36
C THR A 8 -6.53 -32.27 -6.41
N GLY A 9 -5.35 -32.90 -6.50
CA GLY A 9 -4.09 -32.26 -6.85
C GLY A 9 -3.48 -32.91 -8.09
N ASN A 10 -3.33 -32.09 -9.12
CA ASN A 10 -2.29 -32.06 -10.16
C ASN A 10 -2.21 -33.05 -11.36
N CYS A 11 -2.20 -32.38 -12.54
CA CYS A 11 -1.21 -32.42 -13.64
C CYS A 11 -1.24 -33.49 -14.77
N ALA A 12 -1.60 -32.97 -15.96
CA ALA A 12 -0.97 -33.16 -17.30
C ALA A 12 -1.21 -34.49 -18.08
N PRO A 13 -0.88 -34.64 -19.39
CA PRO A 13 -0.46 -33.70 -20.46
C PRO A 13 -1.25 -33.87 -21.81
N ALA A 14 -0.71 -33.29 -22.89
CA ALA A 14 -1.28 -32.95 -24.21
C ALA A 14 -1.58 -34.08 -25.24
N HIS A 15 -2.58 -33.81 -26.12
CA HIS A 15 -2.73 -34.14 -27.58
C HIS A 15 -2.62 -35.63 -28.07
N PRO A 16 -2.97 -36.02 -29.34
CA PRO A 16 -3.71 -35.37 -30.45
C PRO A 16 -4.70 -36.30 -31.25
N LEU A 17 -5.24 -35.76 -32.37
CA LEU A 17 -5.84 -36.39 -33.60
C LEU A 17 -7.34 -36.80 -33.52
N ARG A 18 -8.22 -36.62 -34.53
CA ARG A 18 -8.06 -36.42 -35.98
C ARG A 18 -9.39 -35.97 -36.66
N SER A 19 -9.25 -35.20 -37.76
CA SER A 19 -10.03 -35.14 -39.03
C SER A 19 -11.52 -34.78 -39.10
N GLY A 20 -11.81 -33.71 -39.87
CA GLY A 20 -13.04 -33.48 -40.64
C GLY A 20 -12.92 -32.18 -41.46
N ALA A 21 -13.04 -32.26 -42.79
CA ALA A 21 -12.57 -31.27 -43.76
C ALA A 21 -13.62 -30.22 -44.20
N ALA A 22 -13.08 -29.10 -44.69
CA ALA A 22 -13.58 -28.21 -45.75
C ALA A 22 -14.92 -27.45 -45.55
N GLY A 23 -14.79 -26.14 -45.33
CA GLY A 23 -15.86 -25.15 -45.45
C GLY A 23 -15.27 -23.74 -45.52
N GLU A 24 -15.04 -23.26 -46.73
CA GLU A 24 -14.48 -21.96 -47.06
C GLU A 24 -15.41 -20.81 -46.61
N ASN A 25 -14.91 -19.86 -45.81
CA ASN A 25 -15.40 -18.48 -45.84
C ASN A 25 -14.32 -17.51 -45.38
N THR A 26 -13.51 -17.09 -46.34
CA THR A 26 -12.48 -16.06 -46.24
C THR A 26 -13.12 -14.68 -46.08
N ARG A 27 -13.05 -14.07 -44.88
CA ARG A 27 -13.22 -12.59 -44.75
C ARG A 27 -12.24 -11.97 -43.75
N ARG A 28 -11.24 -11.32 -44.35
CA ARG A 28 -10.60 -10.04 -43.98
C ARG A 28 -9.62 -10.00 -42.81
N ALA A 29 -8.38 -10.36 -43.14
CA ALA A 29 -7.24 -9.55 -42.76
C ALA A 29 -7.26 -8.25 -43.60
N ALA A 30 -7.39 -7.09 -42.96
CA ALA A 30 -7.22 -5.81 -43.62
C ALA A 30 -6.41 -4.84 -42.74
N ARG A 31 -5.14 -4.71 -43.14
CA ARG A 31 -4.39 -3.45 -43.26
C ARG A 31 -3.90 -2.79 -41.96
N CYS A 32 -2.70 -3.19 -41.54
CA CYS A 32 -1.73 -2.25 -40.97
C CYS A 32 -1.23 -1.34 -42.10
N GLY A 33 -1.96 -0.25 -42.37
CA GLY A 33 -1.52 0.84 -43.23
C GLY A 33 -1.00 1.99 -42.37
N ARG A 34 0.30 2.28 -42.47
CA ARG A 34 0.90 3.55 -42.01
C ARG A 34 0.08 4.75 -42.52
N PRO A 35 -0.16 5.76 -41.67
CA PRO A 35 -0.30 7.12 -42.13
C PRO A 35 0.80 7.97 -41.47
N THR A 36 1.90 8.17 -42.19
CA THR A 36 2.64 9.42 -42.09
C THR A 36 1.66 10.55 -42.43
N ARG A 37 1.57 11.55 -41.54
CA ARG A 37 0.88 12.84 -41.73
C ARG A 37 -0.60 12.91 -41.33
N CYS A 38 -0.86 12.97 -40.02
CA CYS A 38 -1.97 13.77 -39.50
C CYS A 38 -1.46 14.65 -38.34
N ARG A 39 -0.53 15.54 -38.68
CA ARG A 39 -0.27 16.73 -37.88
C ARG A 39 -1.49 17.63 -38.09
N ARG A 40 -1.95 18.24 -36.99
CA ARG A 40 -2.94 19.34 -36.86
C ARG A 40 -4.36 18.87 -36.49
N ARG A 41 -4.72 19.24 -35.25
CA ARG A 41 -6.05 19.71 -34.80
C ARG A 41 -6.86 18.83 -33.84
N VAL A 42 -6.27 18.40 -32.72
CA VAL A 42 -7.01 18.24 -31.44
C VAL A 42 -6.11 18.67 -30.25
N LEU A 43 -5.61 19.90 -30.29
CA LEU A 43 -5.02 20.59 -29.15
C LEU A 43 -5.76 21.92 -28.99
N SER A 44 -7.02 21.86 -28.54
CA SER A 44 -7.77 23.09 -28.24
C SER A 44 -8.90 22.91 -27.21
N ARG A 45 -8.85 21.83 -26.42
CA ARG A 45 -9.71 21.67 -25.21
C ARG A 45 -9.00 21.14 -23.97
N TRP A 46 -7.71 20.80 -24.06
CA TRP A 46 -6.90 20.45 -22.89
C TRP A 46 -6.27 21.68 -22.21
N HIS A 47 -6.02 22.77 -22.94
CA HIS A 47 -5.34 23.97 -22.42
C HIS A 47 -6.22 24.95 -21.60
N ALA A 48 -7.44 24.56 -21.20
CA ALA A 48 -8.34 25.45 -20.46
C ALA A 48 -8.57 25.06 -18.98
N LYS A 49 -7.88 24.02 -18.47
CA LYS A 49 -7.87 23.71 -17.03
C LYS A 49 -6.49 23.88 -16.36
N GLU A 50 -5.46 24.22 -17.13
CA GLU A 50 -4.09 24.42 -16.62
C GLU A 50 -3.76 25.90 -16.35
N GLN A 51 -4.77 26.75 -16.14
CA GLN A 51 -4.53 28.16 -15.88
C GLN A 51 -4.89 28.54 -14.44
N ILE A 52 -3.79 28.77 -13.69
CA ILE A 52 -3.62 29.79 -12.64
C ILE A 52 -3.98 29.31 -11.21
N VAL A 53 -3.10 28.49 -10.62
CA VAL A 53 -2.82 28.64 -9.17
C VAL A 53 -2.03 29.94 -9.04
N THR A 54 -2.67 31.03 -8.61
CA THR A 54 -1.98 32.30 -8.39
C THR A 54 -0.90 32.10 -7.31
N ARG A 55 0.15 32.94 -7.29
CA ARG A 55 1.16 32.92 -6.22
C ARG A 55 0.53 33.07 -4.82
N ARG A 56 -0.62 33.75 -4.74
CA ARG A 56 -1.42 33.94 -3.53
C ARG A 56 -2.08 32.62 -3.10
N ASP A 57 -2.66 31.87 -4.02
CA ASP A 57 -3.29 30.57 -3.78
C ASP A 57 -2.28 29.49 -3.39
N ARG A 58 -1.07 29.54 -3.96
CA ARG A 58 0.02 28.60 -3.61
C ARG A 58 0.44 28.72 -2.15
N THR A 59 0.46 29.93 -1.60
CA THR A 59 0.74 30.15 -0.16
C THR A 59 -0.42 29.74 0.75
N ALA A 60 -1.66 29.87 0.31
CA ALA A 60 -2.83 29.44 1.09
C ALA A 60 -2.95 27.92 1.15
N LEU A 61 -2.77 27.23 0.01
CA LEU A 61 -2.70 25.77 -0.06
C LEU A 61 -1.51 25.23 0.73
N GLY A 62 -0.32 25.85 0.61
CA GLY A 62 0.85 25.49 1.40
C GLY A 62 0.62 25.65 2.91
N ARG A 63 -0.04 26.74 3.34
CA ARG A 63 -0.44 26.93 4.75
C ARG A 63 -1.43 25.86 5.20
N ALA A 64 -2.50 25.60 4.44
CA ALA A 64 -3.49 24.58 4.77
C ALA A 64 -2.87 23.17 4.87
N HIS A 65 -1.99 22.79 3.93
CA HIS A 65 -1.23 21.54 3.99
C HIS A 65 -0.34 21.48 5.23
N SER A 66 0.37 22.55 5.56
CA SER A 66 1.23 22.59 6.75
C SER A 66 0.43 22.48 8.06
N VAL A 67 -0.76 23.08 8.13
CA VAL A 67 -1.66 22.98 9.31
C VAL A 67 -2.17 21.56 9.45
N ARG A 68 -2.64 20.95 8.36
CA ARG A 68 -3.12 19.57 8.36
C ARG A 68 -2.01 18.56 8.69
N ALA A 69 -0.82 18.73 8.13
CA ALA A 69 0.33 17.88 8.41
C ALA A 69 0.86 18.02 9.86
N ARG A 70 0.61 19.18 10.51
CA ARG A 70 0.86 19.37 11.95
C ARG A 70 -0.22 18.72 12.80
N SER A 71 -1.50 18.87 12.43
CA SER A 71 -2.60 18.26 13.18
C SER A 71 -2.55 16.73 13.11
N GLU A 72 -2.18 16.16 11.96
CA GLU A 72 -2.00 14.71 11.78
C GLU A 72 -0.84 14.14 12.63
N ARG A 73 0.10 15.01 13.08
CA ARG A 73 1.21 14.68 13.98
C ARG A 73 0.91 14.90 15.47
N SER A 74 -0.31 15.30 15.82
CA SER A 74 -0.69 15.54 17.21
C SER A 74 -0.64 14.24 18.03
N PRO A 75 -0.10 14.26 19.26
CA PRO A 75 -0.10 13.09 20.16
C PRO A 75 -1.49 12.48 20.39
N ARG A 76 -2.54 13.31 20.36
CA ARG A 76 -3.93 12.84 20.49
C ARG A 76 -4.37 11.98 19.32
N VAL A 77 -4.07 12.42 18.09
CA VAL A 77 -4.40 11.68 16.87
C VAL A 77 -3.64 10.36 16.81
N ILE A 78 -2.36 10.36 17.19
CA ILE A 78 -1.57 9.11 17.26
C ILE A 78 -2.24 8.14 18.25
N ARG A 79 -2.66 8.62 19.43
CA ARG A 79 -3.32 7.78 20.44
C ARG A 79 -4.64 7.18 19.95
N GLU A 80 -5.44 7.96 19.21
CA GLU A 80 -6.67 7.45 18.59
C GLU A 80 -6.38 6.32 17.61
N LEU A 81 -5.33 6.49 16.77
CA LEU A 81 -4.94 5.49 15.78
C LEU A 81 -4.28 4.24 16.40
N THR A 82 -3.53 4.37 17.50
CA THR A 82 -2.96 3.21 18.20
C THR A 82 -4.05 2.41 18.91
N ALA A 83 -5.09 3.08 19.44
CA ALA A 83 -6.21 2.43 20.13
C ALA A 83 -7.03 1.47 19.26
N ASP A 84 -7.01 1.63 17.92
CA ASP A 84 -7.64 0.70 16.97
C ASP A 84 -6.99 -0.70 17.01
N CYS A 85 -5.76 -0.81 17.52
CA CYS A 85 -5.03 -2.08 17.56
C CYS A 85 -5.49 -2.95 18.75
N VAL A 86 -6.21 -4.03 18.46
CA VAL A 86 -6.64 -5.01 19.49
C VAL A 86 -5.60 -6.10 19.80
N HIS A 87 -4.34 -5.91 19.36
CA HIS A 87 -3.24 -6.85 19.58
C HIS A 87 -3.45 -8.30 19.08
N CYS A 88 -4.32 -8.52 18.10
CA CYS A 88 -4.66 -9.85 17.58
C CYS A 88 -3.51 -10.61 16.87
N GLY A 89 -2.48 -9.91 16.38
CA GLY A 89 -1.30 -10.55 15.79
C GLY A 89 -1.42 -10.97 14.31
N PHE A 90 -2.54 -10.69 13.63
CA PHE A 90 -2.70 -11.01 12.19
C PHE A 90 -1.65 -10.32 11.28
N CYS A 91 -1.07 -9.21 11.73
CA CYS A 91 -0.01 -8.53 11.02
C CYS A 91 1.36 -9.21 11.12
N LEU A 92 1.56 -10.13 12.08
CA LEU A 92 2.85 -10.77 12.34
C LEU A 92 3.35 -11.61 11.15
N PRO A 93 2.64 -12.66 10.69
CA PRO A 93 3.13 -13.50 9.59
C PRO A 93 3.21 -12.76 8.25
N THR A 94 2.52 -11.62 8.12
CA THR A 94 2.53 -10.79 6.93
C THR A 94 3.73 -9.83 6.88
N CYS A 95 4.37 -9.56 8.03
CA CYS A 95 5.45 -8.59 8.11
C CYS A 95 6.82 -9.26 7.80
N PRO A 96 7.53 -8.85 6.73
CA PRO A 96 8.77 -9.50 6.34
C PRO A 96 9.89 -9.37 7.38
N THR A 97 9.94 -8.27 8.13
CA THR A 97 10.96 -8.02 9.15
C THR A 97 10.75 -8.89 10.38
N TYR A 98 9.49 -9.08 10.79
CA TYR A 98 9.14 -10.04 11.83
C TYR A 98 9.48 -11.47 11.40
N VAL A 99 9.10 -11.88 10.19
CA VAL A 99 9.39 -13.24 9.69
C VAL A 99 10.91 -13.50 9.62
N LEU A 100 11.71 -12.48 9.30
CA LEU A 100 13.16 -12.62 9.20
C LEU A 100 13.85 -12.73 10.56
N TRP A 101 13.50 -11.87 11.52
CA TRP A 101 14.21 -11.78 12.81
C TRP A 101 13.48 -12.44 13.97
N ASN A 102 12.20 -12.76 13.80
CA ASN A 102 11.29 -13.25 14.83
C ASN A 102 11.24 -12.37 16.09
N GLU A 103 11.56 -11.08 15.93
CA GLU A 103 11.50 -10.05 16.96
C GLU A 103 10.16 -9.32 16.84
N GLU A 104 9.30 -9.46 17.83
CA GLU A 104 7.96 -8.89 17.78
C GLU A 104 7.98 -7.36 17.70
N MET A 105 8.97 -6.72 18.33
CA MET A 105 9.13 -5.27 18.28
C MET A 105 9.45 -4.76 16.87
N ASP A 106 9.90 -5.63 15.96
CA ASP A 106 10.08 -5.33 14.55
C ASP A 106 8.81 -5.50 13.70
N SER A 107 7.72 -6.01 14.28
CA SER A 107 6.41 -6.16 13.63
C SER A 107 5.55 -4.88 13.73
N PRO A 108 4.48 -4.74 12.92
CA PRO A 108 3.55 -3.61 13.03
C PRO A 108 2.89 -3.54 14.40
N ARG A 109 2.50 -4.69 14.99
CA ARG A 109 1.91 -4.76 16.33
C ARG A 109 2.88 -4.27 17.40
N GLY A 110 4.11 -4.77 17.40
CA GLY A 110 5.14 -4.37 18.36
C GLY A 110 5.48 -2.89 18.26
N ARG A 111 5.54 -2.34 17.04
CA ARG A 111 5.77 -0.90 16.81
C ARG A 111 4.63 -0.04 17.31
N ILE A 112 3.37 -0.45 17.11
CA ILE A 112 2.21 0.25 17.68
C ILE A 112 2.31 0.26 19.20
N HIS A 113 2.72 -0.85 19.82
CA HIS A 113 2.94 -0.92 21.26
C HIS A 113 4.05 0.04 21.72
N LEU A 114 5.16 0.17 20.98
CA LEU A 114 6.20 1.17 21.26
C LEU A 114 5.69 2.60 21.14
N MET A 115 4.84 2.89 20.15
CA MET A 115 4.24 4.20 19.98
C MET A 115 3.36 4.56 21.18
N ASP A 116 2.51 3.64 21.63
CA ASP A 116 1.64 3.87 22.80
C ASP A 116 2.46 4.03 24.09
N ALA A 117 3.43 3.15 24.32
CA ALA A 117 4.36 3.25 25.44
C ALA A 117 5.15 4.58 25.45
N ARG A 118 5.52 5.08 24.27
CA ARG A 118 6.15 6.40 24.11
C ARG A 118 5.20 7.54 24.48
N LEU A 119 3.92 7.44 24.11
CA LEU A 119 2.89 8.43 24.47
C LEU A 119 2.56 8.41 25.96
N ASP A 120 2.66 7.25 26.61
CA ASP A 120 2.50 7.09 28.06
C ASP A 120 3.75 7.54 28.85
N GLY A 121 4.85 7.82 28.15
CA GLY A 121 6.12 8.19 28.77
C GLY A 121 6.88 7.04 29.42
N THR A 122 6.42 5.80 29.25
CA THR A 122 7.07 4.60 29.79
C THR A 122 8.31 4.20 28.97
N VAL A 123 8.33 4.55 27.69
CA VAL A 123 9.46 4.31 26.78
C VAL A 123 9.99 5.61 26.19
N THR A 124 11.31 5.72 26.09
CA THR A 124 11.99 6.82 25.39
C THR A 124 12.53 6.36 24.03
N LEU A 125 12.59 7.29 23.07
CA LEU A 125 13.26 7.04 21.79
C LEU A 125 14.77 6.99 22.04
N ASN A 126 15.27 5.79 22.25
CA ASN A 126 16.69 5.47 22.32
C ASN A 126 17.11 4.67 21.08
N THR A 127 18.40 4.40 20.93
CA THR A 127 18.95 3.69 19.76
C THR A 127 18.24 2.36 19.47
N THR A 128 17.88 1.59 20.49
CA THR A 128 17.19 0.30 20.33
C THR A 128 15.76 0.49 19.83
N VAL A 129 15.02 1.42 20.43
CA VAL A 129 13.63 1.71 20.05
C VAL A 129 13.57 2.30 18.63
N THR A 130 14.45 3.25 18.33
CA THR A 130 14.63 3.83 16.99
C THR A 130 14.92 2.76 15.95
N MET A 131 15.88 1.86 16.25
CA MET A 131 16.26 0.77 15.36
C MET A 131 15.06 -0.10 14.98
N HIS A 132 14.13 -0.37 15.92
CA HIS A 132 12.90 -1.05 15.57
C HIS A 132 12.20 -0.26 14.47
N PHE A 133 11.84 1.02 14.66
CA PHE A 133 11.19 1.87 13.64
C PHE A 133 11.90 1.89 12.27
N ASP A 134 13.22 1.97 12.25
CA ASP A 134 14.03 2.03 11.02
C ASP A 134 13.94 0.74 10.20
N ARG A 135 13.85 -0.40 10.87
CA ARG A 135 13.70 -1.70 10.23
C ARG A 135 12.42 -1.86 9.40
N CYS A 136 11.41 -1.00 9.56
CA CYS A 136 10.19 -1.11 8.76
C CYS A 136 10.49 -0.93 7.26
N LEU A 137 10.10 -1.86 6.41
CA LEU A 137 10.31 -1.67 4.96
C LEU A 137 9.26 -0.76 4.29
N GLY A 138 8.21 -0.38 5.01
CA GLY A 138 7.11 0.41 4.44
C GLY A 138 6.30 -0.34 3.37
N CYS A 139 6.30 -1.68 3.37
CA CYS A 139 5.58 -2.49 2.38
C CYS A 139 4.05 -2.47 2.51
N MET A 140 3.53 -2.00 3.65
CA MET A 140 2.09 -1.87 3.97
C MET A 140 1.25 -3.14 3.85
N ALA A 141 1.87 -4.32 3.77
CA ALA A 141 1.15 -5.60 3.73
C ALA A 141 0.30 -5.84 5.01
N CYS A 142 0.67 -5.20 6.12
CA CYS A 142 -0.08 -5.24 7.37
C CYS A 142 -1.45 -4.54 7.34
N LEU A 143 -1.67 -3.61 6.40
CA LEU A 143 -2.95 -2.89 6.30
C LEU A 143 -4.07 -3.82 5.82
N SER A 144 -3.79 -4.62 4.79
CA SER A 144 -4.78 -5.55 4.24
C SER A 144 -5.00 -6.78 5.11
N SER A 145 -4.02 -7.15 5.95
CA SER A 145 -4.17 -8.28 6.87
C SER A 145 -4.82 -7.92 8.20
N CYS A 146 -4.90 -6.63 8.56
CA CYS A 146 -5.46 -6.20 9.83
C CYS A 146 -7.01 -6.23 9.80
N PRO A 147 -7.67 -7.10 10.60
CA PRO A 147 -9.13 -7.14 10.67
C PRO A 147 -9.72 -5.90 11.36
N SER A 148 -8.94 -5.23 12.21
CA SER A 148 -9.35 -4.01 12.92
C SER A 148 -9.20 -2.74 12.09
N GLY A 149 -8.58 -2.81 10.91
CA GLY A 149 -8.44 -1.65 10.02
C GLY A 149 -7.49 -0.56 10.51
N VAL A 150 -6.51 -0.91 11.36
CA VAL A 150 -5.53 0.05 11.92
C VAL A 150 -4.83 0.83 10.80
N ARG A 151 -4.80 2.16 10.93
CA ARG A 151 -4.14 3.07 9.98
C ARG A 151 -2.63 3.16 10.22
N TYR A 152 -1.96 2.01 10.06
CA TYR A 152 -0.52 1.89 10.27
C TYR A 152 0.30 2.81 9.33
N ASP A 153 -0.20 3.11 8.14
CA ASP A 153 0.37 4.08 7.20
C ASP A 153 0.61 5.44 7.84
N ARG A 154 -0.35 5.91 8.64
CA ARG A 154 -0.29 7.22 9.31
C ARG A 154 0.61 7.18 10.54
N LEU A 155 0.55 6.08 11.28
CA LEU A 155 1.36 5.86 12.47
C LEU A 155 2.87 5.83 12.16
N ILE A 156 3.28 5.04 11.16
CA ILE A 156 4.71 4.89 10.85
C ILE A 156 5.31 6.15 10.24
N GLU A 157 4.58 6.85 9.36
CA GLU A 157 5.03 8.12 8.77
C GLU A 157 5.28 9.18 9.86
N THR A 158 4.31 9.31 10.77
CA THR A 158 4.40 10.25 11.89
C THR A 158 5.56 9.91 12.81
N THR A 159 5.75 8.63 13.12
CA THR A 159 6.78 8.19 14.05
C THR A 159 8.18 8.34 13.46
N ARG A 160 8.37 8.02 12.17
CA ARG A 160 9.65 8.25 11.49
C ARG A 160 10.04 9.71 11.48
N ALA A 161 9.09 10.60 11.20
CA ALA A 161 9.34 12.03 11.27
C ALA A 161 9.76 12.50 12.67
N ALA A 162 9.41 11.78 13.74
CA ALA A 162 9.84 12.07 15.11
C ALA A 162 11.17 11.39 15.50
N VAL A 163 11.51 10.28 14.86
CA VAL A 163 12.77 9.54 15.07
C VAL A 163 13.95 10.25 14.39
N GLU A 164 13.71 10.87 13.23
CA GLU A 164 14.72 11.56 12.41
C GLU A 164 14.89 13.07 12.73
N ALA A 165 14.09 13.60 13.66
CA ALA A 165 14.07 15.02 14.02
C ALA A 165 15.12 15.37 15.07
#